data_AF-A0A2V7Q5Z7-F1
#
_entry.id   AF-A0A2V7Q5Z7-F1
#
_cell.length_a   1.000
_cell.length_b   1.000
_cell.length_c   1.000
_cell.angle_alpha   90.00
_cell.angle_beta   90.00
_cell.angle_gamma   90.00
#
_symmetry.space_group_name_H-M   'P 1'
#
loop_
_entity.id
_entity.type
_entity.pdbx_description
1 polymer ?
#
loop_
_entity_poly.entity_id
_entity_poly.type
_entity_poly.pdbx_seq_one_letter_code
_entity_poly.pdbx_strand_id
1 'polypeptide(L)'
;MMKRILATTAVLACCALPLAAQGHAMTAGDEMTITAQVVDLNCNTTNGASGAGHKACAQACAKAGVPLGLLSSDGTLYVPVSSKPGDPQNSKLMPYVESKVKVTGTHRLVSGLHTIEIKTVSAAS
;
A
#
# COMPACT_ATOMS: atom_id res chain seq x y z
N MET A 1 -25.43 44.58 49.60
CA MET A 1 -24.19 45.15 49.01
C MET A 1 -23.31 44.01 48.51
N MET A 2 -22.68 44.14 47.33
CA MET A 2 -22.03 43.02 46.62
C MET A 2 -20.83 42.38 47.32
N LYS A 3 -20.73 41.05 47.16
CA LYS A 3 -19.50 40.23 47.02
C LYS A 3 -19.92 38.85 46.48
N ARG A 4 -20.55 38.76 45.28
CA ARG A 4 -19.84 38.40 44.03
C ARG A 4 -18.76 37.33 44.31
N ILE A 5 -19.16 36.05 44.42
CA ILE A 5 -19.25 35.11 43.27
C ILE A 5 -18.01 35.22 42.38
N LEU A 6 -16.93 34.53 42.77
CA LEU A 6 -15.66 34.41 42.02
C LEU A 6 -14.86 33.23 42.61
N ALA A 7 -14.99 32.04 42.00
CA ALA A 7 -14.07 30.89 42.15
C ALA A 7 -14.44 29.66 41.27
N THR A 8 -15.61 29.61 40.63
CA THR A 8 -16.09 28.46 39.86
C THR A 8 -15.74 28.53 38.37
N THR A 9 -14.46 28.69 38.02
CA THR A 9 -13.97 28.70 36.62
C THR A 9 -12.50 28.27 36.53
N ALA A 10 -12.20 27.00 36.84
CA ALA A 10 -10.85 26.43 36.70
C ALA A 10 -10.81 24.99 36.13
N VAL A 11 -11.92 24.50 35.56
CA VAL A 11 -12.05 23.11 35.08
C VAL A 11 -12.11 23.01 33.54
N LEU A 12 -12.19 24.13 32.83
CA LEU A 12 -12.32 24.17 31.36
C LEU A 12 -11.08 24.74 30.65
N ALA A 13 -9.88 24.47 31.18
CA ALA A 13 -8.62 24.71 30.50
C ALA A 13 -8.37 23.63 29.44
N CYS A 14 -9.19 23.69 28.39
CA CYS A 14 -8.97 23.20 27.04
C CYS A 14 -8.09 21.95 26.87
N CYS A 15 -8.75 20.81 26.58
CA CYS A 15 -8.19 19.70 25.80
C CYS A 15 -7.89 20.10 24.34
N ALA A 16 -7.37 21.31 24.12
CA ALA A 16 -6.89 21.80 22.83
C ALA A 16 -5.47 21.27 22.60
N LEU A 17 -5.34 19.94 22.54
CA LEU A 17 -4.28 19.35 21.73
C LEU A 17 -4.49 19.89 20.32
N PRO A 18 -3.54 20.64 19.74
CA PRO A 18 -3.68 21.02 18.35
C PRO A 18 -3.71 19.73 17.55
N LEU A 19 -4.81 19.50 16.84
CA LEU A 19 -4.93 18.47 15.80
C LEU A 19 -4.11 18.91 14.56
N ALA A 20 -2.89 19.38 14.80
CA ALA A 20 -1.90 19.69 13.81
C ALA A 20 -1.60 18.40 13.07
N ALA A 21 -1.83 18.43 11.75
CA ALA A 21 -1.86 17.28 10.86
C ALA A 21 -0.88 16.18 11.28
N GLN A 22 -1.43 14.99 11.59
CA GLN A 22 -0.67 13.75 11.70
C GLN A 22 -0.23 13.32 10.29
N GLY A 23 0.61 14.14 9.66
CA GLY A 23 1.32 13.78 8.46
C GLY A 23 2.18 12.57 8.77
N HIS A 24 1.98 11.48 8.03
CA HIS A 24 2.83 10.31 8.16
C HIS A 24 4.25 10.74 7.78
N ALA A 25 5.18 10.69 8.73
CA ALA A 25 6.60 10.89 8.44
C ALA A 25 7.03 9.85 7.40
N MET A 26 7.75 10.29 6.38
CA MET A 26 8.10 9.49 5.19
C MET A 26 9.19 8.43 5.48
N THR A 27 8.89 7.46 6.34
CA THR A 27 9.66 6.21 6.46
C THR A 27 10.91 6.31 7.33
N ALA A 28 12.11 5.94 6.87
CA ALA A 28 12.57 5.71 5.48
C ALA A 28 12.03 4.42 4.81
N GLY A 29 12.66 3.96 3.72
CA GLY A 29 12.36 2.67 3.10
C GLY A 29 13.63 1.92 2.74
N ASP A 30 13.56 0.59 2.79
CA ASP A 30 14.70 -0.30 2.62
C ASP A 30 14.81 -0.80 1.18
N GLU A 31 16.02 -0.90 0.66
CA GLU A 31 16.25 -1.49 -0.67
C GLU A 31 16.09 -3.01 -0.61
N MET A 32 15.11 -3.55 -1.34
CA MET A 32 14.84 -4.99 -1.36
C MET A 32 14.89 -5.59 -2.77
N THR A 33 15.11 -6.91 -2.80
CA THR A 33 14.88 -7.75 -3.97
C THR A 33 13.98 -8.90 -3.55
N ILE A 34 12.86 -9.12 -4.26
CA ILE A 34 11.91 -10.20 -3.99
C ILE A 34 11.65 -11.03 -5.24
N THR A 35 11.28 -12.29 -5.03
CA THR A 35 10.63 -13.13 -6.05
C THR A 35 9.18 -13.29 -5.64
N ALA A 36 8.25 -12.96 -6.54
CA ALA A 36 6.82 -12.93 -6.25
C ALA A 36 6.00 -13.31 -7.48
N GLN A 37 4.76 -13.76 -7.29
CA GLN A 37 3.76 -13.85 -8.35
C GLN A 37 3.04 -12.52 -8.49
N VAL A 38 2.85 -12.04 -9.73
CA VAL A 38 1.95 -10.91 -9.99
C VAL A 38 0.50 -11.41 -9.92
N VAL A 39 -0.29 -10.84 -9.02
CA VAL A 39 -1.70 -11.21 -8.80
C VAL A 39 -2.64 -10.01 -8.97
N ASP A 40 -3.89 -10.25 -9.33
CA ASP A 40 -4.95 -9.24 -9.15
C ASP A 40 -5.31 -9.12 -7.66
N LEU A 41 -5.17 -7.92 -7.07
CA LEU A 41 -5.38 -7.77 -5.62
C LEU A 41 -6.82 -8.10 -5.20
N ASN A 42 -7.83 -7.76 -6.00
CA ASN A 42 -9.22 -7.96 -5.64
C ASN A 42 -9.56 -9.45 -5.59
N CYS A 43 -9.34 -10.17 -6.69
CA CYS A 43 -9.69 -11.59 -6.75
C CYS A 43 -8.83 -12.43 -5.81
N ASN A 44 -7.52 -12.17 -5.74
CA ASN A 44 -6.63 -12.92 -4.86
C ASN A 44 -7.01 -12.79 -3.38
N THR A 45 -7.40 -11.59 -2.91
CA THR A 45 -7.75 -11.37 -1.50
C THR A 45 -9.20 -11.71 -1.15
N THR A 46 -10.13 -11.67 -2.12
CA THR A 46 -11.57 -11.95 -1.86
C THR A 46 -11.96 -13.41 -2.11
N ASN A 47 -11.28 -14.11 -3.01
CA ASN A 47 -11.63 -15.49 -3.41
C ASN A 47 -10.43 -16.40 -3.70
N GLY A 48 -9.19 -15.93 -3.56
CA GLY A 48 -7.98 -16.73 -3.75
C GLY A 48 -7.59 -17.01 -5.21
N ALA A 49 -8.33 -16.49 -6.20
CA ALA A 49 -7.99 -16.74 -7.60
C ALA A 49 -6.60 -16.22 -7.96
N SER A 50 -5.87 -17.04 -8.71
CA SER A 50 -4.49 -16.81 -9.12
C SER A 50 -4.07 -17.84 -10.19
N GLY A 51 -2.91 -17.62 -10.81
CA GLY A 51 -2.28 -18.55 -11.75
C GLY A 51 -2.81 -18.46 -13.18
N ALA A 52 -2.28 -19.32 -14.05
CA ALA A 52 -2.48 -19.22 -15.50
C ALA A 52 -3.95 -19.19 -15.95
N GLY A 53 -4.85 -19.91 -15.28
CA GLY A 53 -6.29 -19.90 -15.56
C GLY A 53 -6.98 -18.57 -15.23
N HIS A 54 -6.44 -17.79 -14.31
CA HIS A 54 -6.97 -16.48 -13.92
C HIS A 54 -6.45 -15.32 -14.81
N LYS A 55 -5.35 -15.54 -15.55
CA LYS A 55 -4.58 -14.49 -16.24
C LYS A 55 -5.41 -13.54 -17.12
N ALA A 56 -6.32 -14.07 -17.94
CA ALA A 56 -7.14 -13.24 -18.83
C ALA A 56 -8.13 -12.34 -18.06
N CYS A 57 -8.67 -12.83 -16.94
CA CYS A 57 -9.55 -12.06 -16.06
C CYS A 57 -8.75 -10.96 -15.33
N ALA A 58 -7.64 -11.32 -14.68
CA ALA A 58 -6.72 -10.38 -14.04
C ALA A 58 -6.22 -9.28 -14.98
N GLN A 59 -5.91 -9.60 -16.25
CA GLN A 59 -5.52 -8.60 -17.25
C GLN A 59 -6.67 -7.65 -17.62
N ALA A 60 -7.92 -8.10 -17.61
CA ALA A 60 -9.08 -7.23 -17.85
C ALA A 60 -9.32 -6.29 -16.64
N CYS A 61 -9.29 -6.84 -15.42
CA CYS A 61 -9.39 -6.08 -14.17
C CYS A 61 -8.29 -5.03 -14.04
N ALA A 62 -7.03 -5.39 -14.33
CA ALA A 62 -5.90 -4.48 -14.29
C ALA A 62 -5.97 -3.35 -15.33
N LYS A 63 -6.60 -3.58 -16.49
CA LYS A 63 -6.91 -2.55 -17.50
C LYS A 63 -8.05 -1.62 -17.07
N ALA A 64 -9.00 -2.14 -16.28
CA ALA A 64 -10.07 -1.35 -15.66
C ALA A 64 -9.61 -0.57 -14.41
N GLY A 65 -8.36 -0.72 -13.98
CA GLY A 65 -7.76 0.01 -12.86
C GLY A 65 -7.71 -0.75 -11.53
N VAL A 66 -8.12 -2.02 -11.47
CA VAL A 66 -7.93 -2.87 -10.29
C VAL A 66 -6.43 -3.05 -10.05
N PRO A 67 -5.88 -2.77 -8.84
CA PRO A 67 -4.44 -2.85 -8.64
C PRO A 67 -3.88 -4.27 -8.77
N LEU A 68 -2.73 -4.39 -9.42
CA LEU A 68 -1.90 -5.60 -9.39
C LEU A 68 -0.99 -5.59 -8.16
N GLY A 69 -0.86 -6.74 -7.51
CA GLY A 69 0.03 -6.97 -6.37
C GLY A 69 1.15 -7.95 -6.66
N LEU A 70 2.05 -8.11 -5.69
CA LEU A 70 3.18 -9.03 -5.72
C LEU A 70 3.09 -9.97 -4.51
N LEU A 71 2.66 -11.21 -4.72
CA LEU A 71 2.54 -12.23 -3.69
C LEU A 71 3.83 -13.04 -3.59
N SER A 72 4.55 -12.91 -2.49
CA SER A 72 5.77 -13.66 -2.19
C SER A 72 5.44 -15.06 -1.65
N SER A 73 6.42 -15.99 -1.73
CA SER A 73 6.24 -17.40 -1.34
C SER A 73 6.04 -17.63 0.16
N ASP A 74 6.36 -16.64 1.00
CA ASP A 74 6.06 -16.58 2.43
C ASP A 74 4.62 -16.12 2.75
N GLY A 75 3.83 -15.79 1.71
CA GLY A 75 2.49 -15.22 1.84
C GLY A 75 2.46 -13.69 1.99
N THR A 76 3.63 -13.03 2.02
CA THR A 76 3.67 -11.56 2.11
C THR A 76 3.20 -10.94 0.80
N LEU A 77 2.15 -10.10 0.88
CA LEU A 77 1.59 -9.39 -0.26
C LEU A 77 2.11 -7.96 -0.32
N TYR A 78 2.92 -7.66 -1.33
CA TYR A 78 3.47 -6.33 -1.56
C TYR A 78 2.59 -5.54 -2.53
N VAL A 79 2.23 -4.31 -2.15
CA VAL A 79 1.45 -3.37 -2.95
C VAL A 79 2.41 -2.43 -3.70
N PRO A 80 2.44 -2.44 -5.04
CA PRO A 80 3.20 -1.49 -5.84
C PRO A 80 2.72 -0.05 -5.63
N VAL A 81 3.64 0.84 -5.29
CA VAL A 81 3.36 2.28 -5.10
C VAL A 81 4.35 3.14 -5.87
N SER A 82 4.10 4.45 -5.90
CA SER A 82 5.01 5.46 -6.46
C SER A 82 5.15 6.63 -5.49
N SER A 83 6.34 7.20 -5.39
CA SER A 83 6.55 8.51 -4.76
C SER A 83 5.94 9.67 -5.56
N LYS A 84 5.60 9.44 -6.84
CA LYS A 84 5.00 10.44 -7.72
C LYS A 84 3.46 10.42 -7.63
N PRO A 85 2.79 11.55 -7.31
CA PRO A 85 1.34 11.66 -7.36
C PRO A 85 0.77 11.33 -8.75
N GLY A 86 -0.31 10.54 -8.79
CA GLY A 86 -1.00 10.20 -10.03
C GLY A 86 -0.25 9.21 -10.96
N ASP A 87 0.70 8.43 -10.43
CA ASP A 87 1.49 7.46 -11.20
C ASP A 87 1.00 6.00 -10.96
N PRO A 88 0.12 5.44 -11.83
CA PRO A 88 -0.45 4.10 -11.64
C PRO A 88 0.56 2.98 -11.98
N GLN A 89 0.76 2.05 -11.05
CA GLN A 89 1.83 1.04 -11.15
C GLN A 89 1.47 -0.21 -11.97
N ASN A 90 0.19 -0.42 -12.33
CA ASN A 90 -0.24 -1.60 -13.10
C ASN A 90 0.53 -1.80 -14.41
N SER A 91 0.94 -0.71 -15.06
CA SER A 91 1.70 -0.72 -16.32
C SER A 91 3.02 -1.50 -16.20
N LYS A 92 3.71 -1.41 -15.05
CA LYS A 92 4.96 -2.13 -14.76
C LYS A 92 4.74 -3.65 -14.67
N LEU A 93 3.57 -4.09 -14.20
CA LEU A 93 3.26 -5.50 -13.93
C LEU A 93 2.39 -6.18 -15.00
N MET A 94 1.72 -5.41 -15.86
CA MET A 94 0.83 -5.91 -16.93
C MET A 94 1.43 -7.02 -17.83
N PRO A 95 2.73 -6.98 -18.23
CA PRO A 95 3.33 -8.06 -19.02
C PRO A 95 3.42 -9.41 -18.27
N TYR A 96 3.39 -9.35 -16.94
CA TYR A 96 3.73 -10.45 -16.04
C TYR A 96 2.53 -10.98 -15.24
N VAL A 97 1.30 -10.51 -15.52
CA VAL A 97 0.08 -10.93 -14.81
C VAL A 97 -0.02 -12.46 -14.71
N GLU A 98 -0.26 -12.93 -13.48
CA GLU A 98 -0.30 -14.34 -13.06
C GLU A 98 0.97 -15.15 -13.38
N SER A 99 2.11 -14.45 -13.50
CA SER A 99 3.44 -15.03 -13.72
C SER A 99 4.37 -14.68 -12.56
N LYS A 100 5.42 -15.47 -12.35
CA LYS A 100 6.48 -15.13 -11.39
C LYS A 100 7.40 -14.05 -11.95
N VAL A 101 7.84 -13.17 -11.06
CA VAL A 101 8.78 -12.09 -11.34
C VAL A 101 9.84 -11.98 -10.25
N LYS A 102 11.00 -11.46 -10.64
CA LYS A 102 11.99 -10.88 -9.73
C LYS A 102 11.82 -9.37 -9.77
N VAL A 103 11.66 -8.75 -8.60
CA VAL A 103 11.41 -7.31 -8.45
C VAL A 103 12.48 -6.72 -7.56
N THR A 104 13.01 -5.56 -7.93
CA THR A 104 13.79 -4.70 -7.03
C THR A 104 13.04 -3.40 -6.78
N GLY A 105 13.18 -2.86 -5.57
CA GLY A 105 12.48 -1.63 -5.20
C GLY A 105 12.73 -1.20 -3.76
N THR A 106 12.22 -0.02 -3.43
CA THR A 106 12.26 0.51 -2.07
C THR A 106 11.01 0.05 -1.32
N HIS A 107 11.19 -0.78 -0.29
CA HIS A 107 10.14 -1.33 0.57
C HIS A 107 9.83 -0.42 1.75
N ARG A 108 8.56 -0.37 2.15
CA ARG A 108 8.12 0.25 3.41
C ARG A 108 6.97 -0.56 4.01
N LEU A 109 7.03 -0.82 5.31
CA LEU A 109 5.86 -1.26 6.09
C LEU A 109 5.14 -0.02 6.62
N VAL A 110 3.97 0.30 6.06
CA VAL A 110 3.18 1.49 6.41
C VAL A 110 1.79 1.04 6.84
N SER A 111 1.43 1.27 8.10
CA SER A 111 0.11 0.93 8.65
C SER A 111 -0.31 -0.53 8.40
N GLY A 112 0.65 -1.46 8.45
CA GLY A 112 0.46 -2.89 8.18
C GLY A 112 0.56 -3.31 6.70
N LEU A 113 0.62 -2.36 5.76
CA LEU A 113 0.80 -2.65 4.34
C LEU A 113 2.29 -2.72 3.98
N HIS A 114 2.70 -3.83 3.38
CA HIS A 114 3.98 -3.91 2.68
C HIS A 114 3.82 -3.17 1.34
N THR A 115 4.42 -2.00 1.21
CA THR A 115 4.44 -1.22 -0.03
C THR A 115 5.81 -1.32 -0.68
N ILE A 116 5.86 -1.33 -2.02
CA ILE A 116 7.12 -1.38 -2.77
C ILE A 116 7.11 -0.39 -3.94
N GLU A 117 8.08 0.52 -3.96
CA GLU A 117 8.33 1.39 -5.10
C GLU A 117 9.22 0.66 -6.10
N ILE A 118 8.61 0.10 -7.15
CA ILE A 118 9.28 -0.77 -8.11
C ILE A 118 10.31 0.01 -8.93
N LYS A 119 11.58 -0.40 -8.83
CA LYS A 119 12.71 0.06 -9.65
C LYS A 119 12.92 -0.82 -10.87
N THR A 120 12.97 -2.14 -10.70
CA THR A 120 13.04 -3.10 -11.81
C THR A 120 12.10 -4.28 -11.59
N VAL A 121 11.63 -4.85 -12.71
CA VAL A 121 10.86 -6.08 -12.73
C VAL A 121 11.25 -6.90 -13.96
N SER A 122 11.54 -8.19 -13.75
CA SER A 122 11.84 -9.16 -14.80
C SER A 122 11.11 -10.46 -14.53
N ALA A 123 10.93 -11.30 -15.55
CA ALA A 123 10.46 -12.66 -15.35
C ALA A 123 11.38 -13.44 -14.38
N ALA A 124 10.79 -14.37 -13.61
CA ALA A 124 11.50 -15.34 -12.79
C ALA A 124 10.98 -16.76 -13.08
N SER A 125 11.80 -17.76 -12.76
CA SER A 125 11.48 -19.20 -12.90
C SER A 125 10.68 -19.75 -11.70
#